data_AF-A0A973YMZ6-F1
#
_entry.id   AF-A0A973YMZ6-F1
#
_cell.length_a   1.000
_cell.length_b   1.000
_cell.length_c   1.000
_cell.angle_alpha   90.00
_cell.angle_beta   90.00
_cell.angle_gamma   90.00
#
_symmetry.space_group_name_H-M   'P 1'
#
loop_
_entity.id
_entity.type
_entity.pdbx_description
1 polymer ?
#
loop_
_entity_poly.entity_id
_entity_poly.type
_entity_poly.pdbx_seq_one_letter_code
_entity_poly.pdbx_strand_id
1 'polypeptide(L)'
;GVKVNQLNVMILDRDRHRPLVEEIREAGARTKFIMDGDVAGAIAAARSGTGVDALMGIGGTPEGIVAACAIKSLGGVIQGRLWPTSDEEKQKAIDAGHDLERVLSTNDLVASDNCYFAATGITDGDLLKGVRYTKDKVLTQSIVMRSKSGTIRFVDGEHQASKWEGYARKN
;
A
#
# COMPACT_ATOMS: atom_id res chain seq x y z
N GLY A 1 -10.61 -13.38 18.54
CA GLY A 1 -10.16 -11.98 18.69
C GLY A 1 -8.86 -11.95 19.46
N VAL A 2 -8.01 -10.95 19.22
CA VAL A 2 -6.74 -10.72 19.92
C VAL A 2 -6.85 -9.54 20.89
N LYS A 3 -5.95 -9.43 21.87
CA LYS A 3 -5.92 -8.28 22.79
C LYS A 3 -5.36 -7.05 22.08
N VAL A 4 -5.78 -5.85 22.48
CA VAL A 4 -5.32 -4.59 21.86
C VAL A 4 -3.79 -4.45 21.90
N ASN A 5 -3.16 -4.86 23.00
CA ASN A 5 -1.69 -4.84 23.14
C ASN A 5 -0.94 -5.86 22.26
N GLN A 6 -1.66 -6.74 21.57
CA GLN A 6 -1.11 -7.65 20.57
C GLN A 6 -1.24 -7.08 19.15
N LEU A 7 -2.03 -6.03 18.95
CA LEU A 7 -2.16 -5.35 17.67
C LEU A 7 -0.92 -4.51 17.36
N ASN A 8 -0.58 -4.42 16.07
CA ASN A 8 0.48 -3.62 15.54
C ASN A 8 -0.04 -2.76 14.38
N VAL A 9 -0.12 -1.45 14.60
CA VAL A 9 -0.60 -0.47 13.63
C VAL A 9 0.60 0.11 12.88
N MET A 10 0.62 -0.07 11.57
CA MET A 10 1.61 0.56 10.70
C MET A 10 1.24 2.00 10.41
N ILE A 11 2.22 2.90 10.41
CA ILE A 11 2.03 4.35 10.25
C ILE A 11 3.25 4.92 9.50
N LEU A 12 3.02 5.85 8.57
CA LEU A 12 4.10 6.61 7.94
C LEU A 12 4.80 7.51 8.98
N ASP A 13 6.13 7.49 9.03
CA ASP A 13 6.90 8.35 9.94
C ASP A 13 6.91 9.80 9.44
N ARG A 14 5.96 10.60 9.91
CA ARG A 14 5.74 12.00 9.54
C ARG A 14 5.26 12.76 10.76
N ASP A 15 5.68 14.02 10.89
CA ASP A 15 5.28 14.86 12.02
C ASP A 15 3.77 15.01 12.18
N ARG A 16 3.03 15.06 11.06
CA ARG A 16 1.55 15.11 11.05
C ARG A 16 0.87 13.89 11.69
N HIS A 17 1.58 12.79 11.91
CA HIS A 17 1.03 11.57 12.53
C HIS A 17 1.35 11.44 14.02
N ARG A 18 2.11 12.36 14.62
CA ARG A 18 2.44 12.28 16.06
C ARG A 18 1.20 12.17 16.96
N PRO A 19 0.12 12.96 16.77
CA PRO A 19 -1.08 12.83 17.60
C PRO A 19 -1.74 11.45 17.46
N LEU A 20 -1.85 10.94 16.23
CA LEU A 20 -2.40 9.61 15.95
C LEU A 20 -1.56 8.50 16.62
N VAL A 21 -0.23 8.63 16.62
CA VAL A 21 0.67 7.69 17.30
C VAL A 21 0.42 7.67 18.80
N GLU A 22 0.23 8.83 19.41
CA GLU A 22 -0.08 8.97 20.84
C GLU A 22 -1.41 8.27 21.16
N GLU A 23 -2.47 8.57 20.41
CA GLU A 23 -3.80 7.94 20.56
C GLU A 23 -3.73 6.41 20.46
N ILE A 24 -2.99 5.87 19.49
CA ILE A 24 -2.84 4.41 19.30
C ILE A 24 -2.12 3.77 20.50
N ARG A 25 -1.09 4.45 21.04
CA ARG A 25 -0.33 3.96 22.19
C ARG A 25 -1.13 4.05 23.48
N GLU A 26 -1.91 5.12 23.66
CA GLU A 26 -2.84 5.26 24.78
C GLU A 26 -3.93 4.18 24.77
N ALA A 27 -4.45 3.82 23.58
CA ALA A 27 -5.33 2.68 23.42
C ALA A 27 -4.65 1.33 23.74
N GLY A 28 -3.32 1.30 23.83
CA GLY A 28 -2.51 0.14 24.23
C GLY A 28 -1.96 -0.69 23.08
N ALA A 29 -2.17 -0.29 21.82
CA ALA A 29 -1.64 -0.99 20.66
C ALA A 29 -0.18 -0.60 20.36
N ARG A 30 0.53 -1.44 19.60
CA ARG A 30 1.90 -1.16 19.15
C ARG A 30 1.88 -0.39 17.83
N THR A 31 2.93 0.38 17.58
CA THR A 31 3.11 1.14 16.33
C THR A 31 4.34 0.64 15.57
N LYS A 32 4.21 0.41 14.27
CA LYS A 32 5.33 0.13 13.35
C LYS A 32 5.48 1.28 12.36
N PHE A 33 6.63 1.95 12.39
CA PHE A 33 6.90 3.04 11.45
C PHE A 33 7.40 2.53 10.11
N ILE A 34 6.98 3.21 9.05
CA ILE A 34 7.54 3.08 7.69
C ILE A 34 7.92 4.47 7.17
N MET A 35 9.07 4.57 6.50
CA MET A 35 9.52 5.84 5.93
C MET A 35 8.73 6.19 4.66
N ASP A 36 8.38 5.20 3.87
CA ASP A 36 7.63 5.32 2.62
C ASP A 36 6.94 3.98 2.30
N GLY A 37 6.06 3.96 1.29
CA GLY A 37 5.45 2.74 0.77
C GLY A 37 4.19 2.29 1.52
N ASP A 38 3.26 3.22 1.76
CA ASP A 38 1.95 2.92 2.37
C ASP A 38 1.10 1.94 1.55
N VAL A 39 1.31 1.82 0.23
CA VAL A 39 0.73 0.72 -0.59
C VAL A 39 1.16 -0.65 -0.07
N ALA A 40 2.46 -0.86 0.17
CA ALA A 40 2.95 -2.12 0.71
C ALA A 40 2.46 -2.34 2.15
N GLY A 41 2.38 -1.26 2.94
CA GLY A 41 1.81 -1.28 4.28
C GLY A 41 0.33 -1.70 4.32
N ALA A 42 -0.48 -1.20 3.39
CA ALA A 42 -1.89 -1.57 3.26
C ALA A 42 -2.04 -3.06 2.93
N ILE A 43 -1.25 -3.55 1.97
CA ILE A 43 -1.22 -4.98 1.62
C ILE A 43 -0.77 -5.83 2.81
N ALA A 44 0.21 -5.36 3.59
CA ALA A 44 0.66 -6.06 4.77
C ALA A 44 -0.46 -6.16 5.83
N ALA A 45 -1.19 -5.07 6.08
CA ALA A 45 -2.31 -5.03 7.02
C ALA A 45 -3.47 -5.96 6.63
N ALA A 46 -3.70 -6.15 5.33
CA ALA A 46 -4.76 -7.02 4.82
C ALA A 46 -4.33 -8.48 4.63
N ARG A 47 -3.15 -8.88 5.10
CA ARG A 47 -2.64 -10.26 4.98
C ARG A 47 -2.23 -10.82 6.34
N SER A 48 -2.57 -12.09 6.54
CA SER A 48 -2.14 -12.83 7.73
C SER A 48 -0.63 -13.07 7.74
N GLY A 49 -0.01 -13.03 8.93
CA GLY A 49 1.39 -13.43 9.12
C GLY A 49 2.43 -12.36 8.77
N THR A 50 2.00 -11.14 8.44
CA THR A 50 2.88 -9.99 8.16
C THR A 50 3.34 -9.27 9.43
N GLY A 51 2.64 -9.50 10.55
CA GLY A 51 2.84 -8.77 11.81
C GLY A 51 2.31 -7.34 11.76
N VAL A 52 1.44 -7.02 10.80
CA VAL A 52 0.74 -5.73 10.68
C VAL A 52 -0.76 -6.01 10.70
N ASP A 53 -1.49 -5.38 11.62
CA ASP A 53 -2.93 -5.60 11.80
C ASP A 53 -3.78 -4.48 11.20
N ALA A 54 -3.21 -3.27 11.09
CA ALA A 54 -3.85 -2.11 10.47
C ALA A 54 -2.80 -1.17 9.90
N LEU A 55 -3.18 -0.39 8.88
CA LEU A 55 -2.46 0.80 8.44
C LEU A 55 -3.34 2.01 8.77
N MET A 56 -2.77 3.02 9.43
CA MET A 56 -3.48 4.26 9.75
C MET A 56 -2.61 5.49 9.44
N GLY A 57 -3.27 6.57 9.04
CA GLY A 57 -2.62 7.87 8.79
C GLY A 57 -3.01 8.50 7.46
N ILE A 58 -2.31 9.58 7.14
CA ILE A 58 -2.46 10.40 5.93
C ILE A 58 -1.31 10.07 4.97
N GLY A 59 -1.67 9.42 3.87
CA GLY A 59 -0.80 9.07 2.74
C GLY A 59 -1.07 9.92 1.51
N GLY A 60 -0.50 9.50 0.38
CA GLY A 60 -0.81 10.10 -0.92
C GLY A 60 -2.12 9.57 -1.50
N THR A 61 -2.91 10.45 -2.12
CA THR A 61 -4.19 10.06 -2.76
C THR A 61 -4.01 9.01 -3.87
N PRO A 62 -3.04 9.15 -4.81
CA PRO A 62 -2.79 8.12 -5.82
C PRO A 62 -2.46 6.76 -5.22
N GLU A 63 -1.61 6.74 -4.18
CA GLU A 63 -1.21 5.55 -3.44
C GLU A 63 -2.41 4.89 -2.76
N GLY A 64 -3.30 5.68 -2.14
CA GLY A 64 -4.55 5.19 -1.56
C GLY A 64 -5.45 4.47 -2.58
N ILE A 65 -5.56 4.99 -3.81
CA ILE A 65 -6.33 4.35 -4.90
C ILE A 65 -5.65 3.04 -5.35
N VAL A 66 -4.33 3.05 -5.50
CA VAL A 66 -3.54 1.85 -5.85
C VAL A 66 -3.66 0.78 -4.77
N ALA A 67 -3.59 1.16 -3.49
CA ALA A 67 -3.81 0.28 -2.36
C ALA A 67 -5.23 -0.30 -2.40
N ALA A 68 -6.26 0.50 -2.67
CA ALA A 68 -7.64 0.03 -2.78
C ALA A 68 -7.82 -1.08 -3.84
N CYS A 69 -7.12 -1.02 -4.97
CA CYS A 69 -7.09 -2.11 -5.96
C CYS A 69 -6.56 -3.43 -5.35
N ALA A 70 -5.47 -3.36 -4.58
CA ALA A 70 -4.89 -4.52 -3.92
C ALA A 70 -5.78 -5.04 -2.79
N ILE A 71 -6.30 -4.15 -1.94
CA ILE A 71 -7.20 -4.46 -0.82
C ILE A 71 -8.49 -5.13 -1.31
N LYS A 72 -9.09 -4.61 -2.40
CA LYS A 72 -10.25 -5.23 -3.03
C LYS A 72 -9.94 -6.64 -3.53
N SER A 73 -8.73 -6.87 -4.02
CA SER A 73 -8.27 -8.20 -4.44
C SER A 73 -7.98 -9.16 -3.28
N LEU A 74 -7.67 -8.63 -2.10
CA LEU A 74 -7.46 -9.38 -0.86
C LEU A 74 -8.76 -9.66 -0.09
N GLY A 75 -9.85 -8.99 -0.42
CA GLY A 75 -11.09 -9.03 0.37
C GLY A 75 -11.00 -8.23 1.67
N GLY A 76 -10.09 -7.26 1.75
CA GLY A 76 -9.95 -6.36 2.90
C GLY A 76 -10.81 -5.10 2.78
N VAL A 77 -10.63 -4.18 3.72
CA VAL A 77 -11.30 -2.88 3.74
C VAL A 77 -10.26 -1.76 3.80
N ILE A 78 -10.47 -0.73 2.99
CA ILE A 78 -9.78 0.55 3.11
C ILE A 78 -10.84 1.65 3.16
N GLN A 79 -10.60 2.63 4.02
CA GLN A 79 -11.39 3.84 4.10
C GLN A 79 -10.44 5.03 4.03
N GLY A 80 -10.89 6.10 3.38
CA GLY A 80 -10.13 7.33 3.26
C GLY A 80 -11.04 8.54 3.22
N ARG A 81 -10.44 9.70 3.45
CA ARG A 81 -11.07 11.01 3.28
C ARG A 81 -10.03 11.95 2.70
N LEU A 82 -10.46 12.86 1.84
CA LEU A 82 -9.56 13.89 1.31
C LEU A 82 -9.02 14.74 2.47
N TRP A 83 -7.72 15.06 2.42
CA TRP A 83 -7.07 15.86 3.44
C TRP A 83 -6.33 17.04 2.79
N PRO A 84 -7.07 18.09 2.36
CA PRO A 84 -6.45 19.29 1.80
C PRO A 84 -5.52 19.95 2.81
N THR A 85 -4.38 20.42 2.34
CA THR A 85 -3.31 21.01 3.17
C THR A 85 -3.32 22.55 3.17
N SER A 86 -4.12 23.14 2.29
CA SER A 86 -4.29 24.58 2.15
C SER A 86 -5.72 24.95 1.75
N ASP A 87 -6.11 26.20 1.98
CA ASP A 87 -7.41 26.71 1.54
C ASP A 87 -7.57 26.68 0.02
N GLU A 88 -6.48 26.86 -0.73
CA GLU A 88 -6.48 26.77 -2.20
C GLU A 88 -6.80 25.33 -2.66
N GLU A 89 -6.14 24.33 -2.07
CA GLU A 89 -6.40 22.92 -2.36
C GLU A 89 -7.83 22.52 -1.94
N LYS A 90 -8.28 23.03 -0.79
CA LYS A 90 -9.64 22.83 -0.29
C LYS A 90 -10.67 23.37 -1.27
N GLN A 91 -10.49 24.61 -1.74
CA GLN A 91 -11.41 25.23 -2.70
C GLN A 91 -11.39 24.50 -4.03
N LYS A 92 -10.22 24.09 -4.55
CA LYS A 92 -10.13 23.28 -5.77
C LYS A 92 -10.90 21.97 -5.66
N ALA A 93 -10.84 21.29 -4.52
CA ALA A 93 -11.58 20.06 -4.30
C ALA A 93 -13.10 20.30 -4.25
N ILE A 94 -13.54 21.38 -3.59
CA ILE A 94 -14.96 21.78 -3.55
C ILE A 94 -15.48 22.15 -4.95
N ASP A 95 -14.72 22.96 -5.70
CA ASP A 95 -15.05 23.37 -7.06
C ASP A 95 -15.12 22.17 -8.03
N ALA A 96 -14.31 21.13 -7.77
CA ALA A 96 -14.38 19.84 -8.47
C ALA A 96 -15.56 18.96 -8.03
N GLY A 97 -16.37 19.40 -7.07
CA GLY A 97 -17.57 18.70 -6.59
C GLY A 97 -17.31 17.65 -5.51
N HIS A 98 -16.17 17.70 -4.81
CA HIS A 98 -15.90 16.78 -3.71
C HIS A 98 -16.51 17.26 -2.39
N ASP A 99 -17.21 16.35 -1.73
CA ASP A 99 -17.56 16.47 -0.31
C ASP A 99 -16.35 16.06 0.54
N LEU A 100 -15.78 17.02 1.27
CA LEU A 100 -14.58 16.82 2.09
C LEU A 100 -14.85 16.06 3.40
N GLU A 101 -16.11 15.95 3.83
CA GLU A 101 -16.48 15.16 5.00
C GLU A 101 -16.82 13.70 4.66
N ARG A 102 -16.99 13.39 3.37
CA ARG A 102 -17.33 12.05 2.91
C ARG A 102 -16.20 11.06 3.21
N VAL A 103 -16.57 9.95 3.86
CA VAL A 103 -15.72 8.76 3.95
C VAL A 103 -15.85 7.96 2.67
N LEU A 104 -14.74 7.81 1.95
CA LEU A 104 -14.62 6.99 0.77
C LEU A 104 -14.31 5.55 1.18
N SER A 105 -15.16 4.61 0.78
CA SER A 105 -14.94 3.18 0.93
C SER A 105 -14.04 2.61 -0.18
N THR A 106 -13.60 1.36 -0.04
CA THR A 106 -12.91 0.61 -1.09
C THR A 106 -13.62 0.70 -2.45
N ASN A 107 -14.96 0.64 -2.47
CA ASN A 107 -15.74 0.67 -3.70
C ASN A 107 -15.95 2.08 -4.26
N ASP A 108 -15.82 3.12 -3.43
CA ASP A 108 -15.79 4.51 -3.91
C ASP A 108 -14.45 4.81 -4.59
N LEU A 109 -13.35 4.28 -4.06
CA LEU A 109 -12.01 4.43 -4.62
C LEU A 109 -11.82 3.60 -5.90
N VAL A 110 -12.36 2.38 -5.94
CA VAL A 110 -12.27 1.46 -7.09
C VAL A 110 -13.63 0.81 -7.36
N ALA A 111 -14.42 1.47 -8.20
CA ALA A 111 -15.79 1.06 -8.50
C ALA A 111 -15.90 -0.29 -9.24
N SER A 112 -14.86 -0.68 -10.00
CA SER A 112 -14.88 -1.95 -10.75
C SER A 112 -14.68 -3.17 -9.85
N ASP A 113 -15.48 -4.21 -10.06
CA ASP A 113 -15.30 -5.54 -9.44
C ASP A 113 -14.31 -6.44 -10.19
N ASN A 114 -13.68 -5.90 -11.24
CA ASN A 114 -12.67 -6.59 -12.03
C ASN A 114 -11.42 -5.72 -12.20
N CYS A 115 -10.82 -5.33 -11.08
CA CYS A 115 -9.51 -4.69 -11.02
C CYS A 115 -8.38 -5.72 -10.89
N TYR A 116 -7.19 -5.32 -11.34
CA TYR A 116 -5.95 -6.05 -11.23
C TYR A 116 -4.92 -5.20 -10.51
N PHE A 117 -4.08 -5.84 -9.70
CA PHE A 117 -2.94 -5.21 -9.05
C PHE A 117 -1.68 -6.00 -9.38
N ALA A 118 -0.58 -5.31 -9.68
CA ALA A 118 0.72 -5.92 -9.86
C ALA A 118 1.80 -5.01 -9.27
N ALA A 119 2.76 -5.61 -8.57
CA ALA A 119 3.92 -4.90 -8.02
C ALA A 119 5.15 -5.80 -8.06
N THR A 120 6.33 -5.19 -8.20
CA THR A 120 7.63 -5.86 -8.21
C THR A 120 8.54 -5.18 -7.21
N GLY A 121 9.26 -5.95 -6.39
CA GLY A 121 10.19 -5.40 -5.41
C GLY A 121 11.41 -4.78 -6.08
N ILE A 122 11.69 -3.52 -5.77
CA ILE A 122 12.92 -2.83 -6.21
C ILE A 122 14.03 -3.10 -5.19
N THR A 123 13.80 -2.71 -3.95
CA THR A 123 14.60 -3.06 -2.77
C THR A 123 13.87 -4.13 -1.96
N ASP A 124 14.57 -4.76 -1.01
CA ASP A 124 13.90 -5.67 -0.10
C ASP A 124 12.91 -4.92 0.77
N GLY A 125 11.69 -5.45 0.83
CA GLY A 125 10.67 -5.01 1.75
C GLY A 125 9.96 -6.19 2.39
N ASP A 126 9.04 -5.88 3.30
CA ASP A 126 8.25 -6.88 4.00
C ASP A 126 7.37 -7.73 3.06
N LEU A 127 7.05 -7.21 1.87
CA LEU A 127 6.15 -7.86 0.91
C LEU A 127 6.87 -8.63 -0.20
N LEU A 128 7.95 -8.05 -0.76
CA LEU A 128 8.66 -8.57 -1.92
C LEU A 128 10.16 -8.43 -1.73
N LYS A 129 10.90 -9.43 -2.20
CA LYS A 129 12.36 -9.33 -2.36
C LYS A 129 12.70 -8.27 -3.41
N GLY A 130 13.76 -7.53 -3.16
CA GLY A 130 14.32 -6.59 -4.12
C GLY A 130 14.95 -7.30 -5.32
N VAL A 131 15.26 -6.53 -6.35
CA VAL A 131 15.99 -7.03 -7.53
C VAL A 131 17.37 -7.54 -7.10
N ARG A 132 17.75 -8.74 -7.57
CA ARG A 132 19.08 -9.31 -7.35
C ARG A 132 19.81 -9.52 -8.65
N TYR A 133 21.04 -9.05 -8.69
CA TYR A 133 21.94 -9.29 -9.81
C TYR A 133 22.87 -10.45 -9.44
N THR A 134 22.97 -11.42 -10.34
CA THR A 134 23.93 -12.52 -10.29
C THR A 134 24.82 -12.45 -11.53
N LYS A 135 25.76 -13.38 -11.69
CA LYS A 135 26.71 -13.35 -12.81
C LYS A 135 26.02 -13.40 -14.18
N ASP A 136 24.97 -14.19 -14.31
CA ASP A 136 24.31 -14.51 -15.59
C ASP A 136 22.80 -14.18 -15.59
N LYS A 137 22.25 -13.80 -14.44
CA LYS A 137 20.81 -13.53 -14.28
C LYS A 137 20.51 -12.30 -13.45
N VAL A 138 19.36 -11.71 -13.74
CA VAL A 138 18.66 -10.77 -12.85
C VAL A 138 17.44 -11.49 -12.29
N LEU A 139 17.24 -11.42 -10.98
CA LEU A 139 16.12 -12.05 -10.28
C LEU A 139 15.17 -10.97 -9.78
N THR A 140 13.88 -11.18 -9.97
CA THR A 140 12.82 -10.27 -9.50
C THR A 140 11.75 -11.08 -8.78
N GLN A 141 11.11 -10.47 -7.78
CA GLN A 141 9.92 -11.03 -7.18
C GLN A 141 8.75 -10.06 -7.35
N SER A 142 7.64 -10.58 -7.85
CA SER A 142 6.41 -9.82 -8.09
C SER A 142 5.22 -10.46 -7.38
N ILE A 143 4.21 -9.65 -7.11
CA ILE A 143 2.86 -10.08 -6.73
C ILE A 143 1.88 -9.62 -7.81
N VAL A 144 0.94 -10.49 -8.18
CA VAL A 144 -0.15 -10.18 -9.12
C VAL A 144 -1.46 -10.65 -8.52
N MET A 145 -2.48 -9.80 -8.57
CA MET A 145 -3.76 -10.02 -7.89
C MET A 145 -4.92 -9.63 -8.79
N ARG A 146 -6.05 -10.32 -8.62
CA ARG A 146 -7.29 -10.01 -9.34
C ARG A 146 -8.50 -10.11 -8.41
N SER A 147 -9.25 -9.02 -8.29
CA SER A 147 -10.46 -8.93 -7.47
C SER A 147 -11.53 -9.96 -7.83
N LYS A 148 -11.86 -10.07 -9.13
CA LYS A 148 -12.95 -10.97 -9.56
C LYS A 148 -12.72 -12.44 -9.23
N SER A 149 -11.48 -12.92 -9.23
CA SER A 149 -11.18 -14.33 -8.91
C SER A 149 -10.59 -14.53 -7.52
N GLY A 150 -10.29 -13.45 -6.78
CA GLY A 150 -9.55 -13.50 -5.52
C GLY A 150 -8.16 -14.14 -5.62
N THR A 151 -7.63 -14.33 -6.84
CA THR A 151 -6.38 -15.05 -7.04
C THR A 151 -5.21 -14.14 -6.76
N ILE A 152 -4.29 -14.62 -5.92
CA ILE A 152 -3.03 -13.96 -5.59
C ILE A 152 -1.90 -14.85 -6.10
N ARG A 153 -1.01 -14.27 -6.91
CA ARG A 153 0.15 -14.97 -7.47
C ARG A 153 1.42 -14.28 -7.01
N PHE A 154 2.35 -15.07 -6.52
CA PHE A 154 3.75 -14.66 -6.41
C PHE A 154 4.48 -15.17 -7.65
N VAL A 155 5.27 -14.30 -8.27
CA VAL A 155 6.01 -14.60 -9.48
C VAL A 155 7.48 -14.33 -9.20
N ASP A 156 8.26 -15.40 -9.11
CA ASP A 156 9.72 -15.31 -9.13
C ASP A 156 10.16 -15.33 -10.61
N GLY A 157 10.83 -14.26 -11.03
CA GLY A 157 11.31 -14.08 -12.39
C GLY A 157 12.82 -14.26 -12.47
N GLU A 158 13.29 -15.04 -13.46
CA GLU A 158 14.69 -15.15 -13.81
C GLU A 158 14.92 -14.58 -15.22
N HIS A 159 15.71 -13.51 -15.30
CA HIS A 159 16.01 -12.82 -16.55
C HIS A 159 17.45 -13.11 -16.96
N GLN A 160 17.69 -13.65 -18.15
CA GLN A 160 19.06 -13.86 -18.66
C GLN A 160 19.73 -12.51 -18.90
N ALA A 161 20.77 -12.19 -18.12
CA ALA A 161 21.39 -10.86 -18.11
C ALA A 161 21.88 -10.45 -19.51
N SER A 162 22.52 -11.38 -20.23
CA SER A 162 23.04 -11.17 -21.59
C SER A 162 21.97 -10.75 -22.62
N LYS A 163 20.72 -11.17 -22.41
CA LYS A 163 19.59 -10.77 -23.28
C LYS A 163 18.90 -9.53 -22.75
N TRP A 164 18.79 -9.40 -21.43
CA TRP A 164 18.04 -8.33 -20.77
C TRP A 164 18.77 -6.99 -20.81
N GLU A 165 20.09 -6.97 -20.65
CA GLU A 165 20.92 -5.75 -20.73
C GLU A 165 20.79 -5.06 -22.10
N GLY A 166 20.52 -5.80 -23.17
CA GLY A 166 20.24 -5.23 -24.50
C GLY A 166 18.95 -4.40 -24.56
N TYR A 167 18.01 -4.63 -23.64
CA TYR A 167 16.74 -3.90 -23.52
C TYR A 167 16.73 -2.86 -22.39
N ALA A 168 17.65 -2.94 -21.43
CA ALA A 168 17.84 -1.89 -20.45
C ALA A 168 18.26 -0.62 -21.21
N ARG A 169 17.51 0.48 -21.04
CA ARG A 169 17.80 1.75 -21.73
C ARG A 169 19.28 2.07 -21.56
N LYS A 170 20.02 2.10 -22.68
CA LYS A 170 21.33 2.74 -22.72
C LYS A 170 21.08 4.21 -22.41
N ASN A 171 21.47 4.65 -21.21
CA ASN A 171 21.57 6.07 -20.90
C ASN A 171 22.58 6.73 -21.85
#